data_AF-R0IN22-F1
#
_entry.id   AF-R0IN22-F1
#
_cell.length_a   1.000
_cell.length_b   1.000
_cell.length_c   1.000
_cell.angle_alpha   90.00
_cell.angle_beta   90.00
_cell.angle_gamma   90.00
#
_symmetry.space_group_name_H-M   'P 1'
#
loop_
_entity.id
_entity.type
_entity.pdbx_description
1 polymer ?
#
loop_
_entity_poly.entity_id
_entity_poly.type
_entity_poly.pdbx_seq_one_letter_code
_entity_poly.pdbx_strand_id
1 'polypeptide(L)'
;MAAVPSNNAFGAHAVSWNLSFPAGNLTAAEILAYAPHWLKSIDVIDRFICHGAHTRHIAAIINEFRRFPEDGIFKPNSTMIMMSYSMRRAGFFKWSVGSHLHFPREFARPDDDLDVTNFRTPRITHPKVLTTSTSQDLASNREYPPVDFKLLAKNIKKHPSGNDALDLARCVQYALQHPDEVWLFPTDFQRLIIHLGGAAPVTPAHFDRQAFARRNHIRFPVSKPALKQSPEDNSDTELKIKIERFDNSTTSGTMSRSATSKKRSADSLDNKETGNKRRSGRLVGKNINFAEDSEFDLLDKDSFASQSAPAAKKRKVSRARRSTNPAADDEDFIAGETEPDDDIADEDDGDLEEPLPPTGSVRGRKAAQKARAGIKSAFVPDRAPHELTPLHYQVPSSHSWLSGPPASSFGSAYADTMFTEHAPAYLQPPLLNPNRLIINEWNVKDFSERQYTEFKDMYASIYDYARFYGPSPFEPFRELHLVSDPYPQDVNDFAENIRWAKEQWEAYGSVWTELPEHLHQITAHRLHTGWISKEAIAFGHF
;
A
#
# COMPACT_ATOMS: atom_id res chain seq x y z
N MET A 1 12.78 16.87 30.23
CA MET A 1 11.90 16.21 29.24
C MET A 1 12.55 16.39 27.88
N ALA A 2 12.61 15.34 27.04
CA ALA A 2 13.14 15.49 25.68
C ALA A 2 12.28 16.49 24.89
N ALA A 3 12.91 17.39 24.12
CA ALA A 3 12.20 18.34 23.29
C ALA A 3 11.24 17.59 22.35
N VAL A 4 9.96 18.01 22.34
CA VAL A 4 8.96 17.43 21.43
C VAL A 4 9.36 17.85 20.02
N PRO A 5 9.52 16.91 19.06
CA PRO A 5 9.85 17.28 17.70
C PRO A 5 8.75 18.19 17.13
N SER A 6 9.15 19.33 16.58
CA SER A 6 8.26 20.34 15.98
C SER A 6 7.33 19.75 14.91
N ASN A 7 7.76 18.67 14.25
CA ASN A 7 7.02 17.95 13.21
C ASN A 7 6.22 16.74 13.71
N ASN A 8 5.60 16.81 14.89
CA ASN A 8 4.75 15.73 15.39
C ASN A 8 3.32 15.82 14.82
N ALA A 9 3.08 15.10 13.72
CA ALA A 9 1.78 15.05 13.04
C ALA A 9 0.60 14.59 13.93
N PHE A 10 0.84 13.94 15.07
CA PHE A 10 -0.20 13.42 15.97
C PHE A 10 -0.31 14.18 17.30
N GLY A 11 0.36 15.34 17.40
CA GLY A 11 0.40 16.20 18.58
C GLY A 11 1.44 15.79 19.61
N ALA A 12 1.78 16.73 20.51
CA ALA A 12 2.92 16.63 21.44
C ALA A 12 2.92 15.41 22.39
N HIS A 13 1.77 14.77 22.59
CA HIS A 13 1.60 13.63 23.49
C HIS A 13 1.52 12.28 22.78
N ALA A 14 1.69 12.23 21.45
CA ALA A 14 1.79 10.96 20.76
C ALA A 14 3.08 10.24 21.17
N VAL A 15 2.96 8.95 21.51
CA VAL A 15 4.11 8.13 21.91
C VAL A 15 5.14 8.00 20.80
N SER A 16 6.40 7.85 21.19
CA SER A 16 7.50 7.68 20.25
C SER A 16 7.32 6.43 19.38
N TRP A 17 7.77 6.49 18.13
CA TRP A 17 7.83 5.32 17.26
C TRP A 17 8.81 4.24 17.75
N ASN A 18 9.75 4.59 18.64
CA ASN A 18 10.71 3.66 19.25
C ASN A 18 10.22 3.09 20.60
N LEU A 19 8.98 3.35 21.00
CA LEU A 19 8.36 2.65 22.12
C LEU A 19 8.16 1.19 21.73
N SER A 20 8.66 0.27 22.55
CA SER A 20 8.57 -1.17 22.31
C SER A 20 7.12 -1.66 22.31
N PHE A 21 6.86 -2.74 21.58
CA PHE A 21 5.54 -3.39 21.58
C PHE A 21 5.37 -4.24 22.85
N PRO A 22 4.15 -4.34 23.41
CA PRO A 22 3.87 -5.25 24.50
C PRO A 22 3.77 -6.70 24.01
N ALA A 23 3.78 -7.65 24.95
CA ALA A 23 3.33 -9.00 24.64
C ALA A 23 1.80 -9.06 24.66
N GLY A 24 1.18 -9.53 23.58
CA GLY A 24 -0.27 -9.74 23.49
C GLY A 24 -0.95 -9.16 22.25
N ASN A 25 -2.28 -9.30 22.22
CA ASN A 25 -3.10 -8.94 21.07
C ASN A 25 -3.55 -7.48 21.11
N LEU A 26 -3.35 -6.77 19.99
CA LEU A 26 -3.85 -5.40 19.79
C LEU A 26 -4.63 -5.31 18.49
N THR A 27 -5.78 -4.65 18.50
CA THR A 27 -6.51 -4.34 17.27
C THR A 27 -5.82 -3.22 16.47
N ALA A 28 -6.04 -3.17 15.14
CA ALA A 28 -5.59 -2.03 14.34
C ALA A 28 -6.10 -0.68 14.86
N ALA A 29 -7.33 -0.64 15.40
CA ALA A 29 -7.92 0.56 15.97
C ALA A 29 -7.20 1.04 17.24
N GLU A 30 -6.82 0.13 18.14
CA GLU A 30 -6.04 0.46 19.33
C GLU A 30 -4.64 0.99 18.99
N ILE A 31 -3.96 0.34 18.04
CA ILE A 31 -2.64 0.80 17.55
C ILE A 31 -2.76 2.22 17.00
N LEU A 32 -3.72 2.47 16.10
CA LEU A 32 -3.88 3.76 15.45
C LEU A 32 -4.44 4.86 16.37
N ALA A 33 -5.21 4.50 17.39
CA ALA A 33 -5.70 5.43 18.39
C ALA A 33 -4.58 5.83 19.36
N TYR A 34 -3.94 4.87 20.02
CA TYR A 34 -3.03 5.13 21.14
C TYR A 34 -1.58 5.34 20.73
N ALA A 35 -1.12 4.64 19.69
CA ALA A 35 0.27 4.64 19.24
C ALA A 35 0.40 4.84 17.70
N PRO A 36 -0.14 5.93 17.13
CA PRO A 36 -0.18 6.11 15.67
C PRO A 36 1.21 6.17 15.01
N HIS A 37 2.25 6.51 15.77
CA HIS A 37 3.64 6.52 15.30
C HIS A 37 4.20 5.11 15.05
N TRP A 38 3.58 4.05 15.57
CA TRP A 38 3.90 2.67 15.20
C TRP A 38 3.57 2.33 13.75
N LEU A 39 2.84 3.19 13.03
CA LEU A 39 2.70 3.09 11.57
C LEU A 39 4.06 3.24 10.83
N LYS A 40 5.14 3.57 11.55
CA LYS A 40 6.50 3.54 11.03
C LYS A 40 7.18 2.17 11.18
N SER A 41 6.60 1.22 11.91
CA SER A 41 7.11 -0.15 11.99
C SER A 41 6.75 -0.91 10.71
N ILE A 42 7.72 -1.60 10.12
CA ILE A 42 7.48 -2.43 8.93
C ILE A 42 6.52 -3.59 9.23
N ASP A 43 6.51 -4.10 10.46
CA ASP A 43 5.65 -5.22 10.85
C ASP A 43 4.19 -4.77 10.99
N VAL A 44 3.94 -3.56 11.51
CA VAL A 44 2.60 -2.94 11.52
C VAL A 44 2.12 -2.66 10.10
N ILE A 45 2.99 -2.13 9.24
CA ILE A 45 2.65 -1.85 7.84
C ILE A 45 2.30 -3.16 7.12
N ASP A 46 3.14 -4.18 7.25
CA ASP A 46 2.94 -5.51 6.65
C ASP A 46 1.62 -6.14 7.07
N ARG A 47 1.38 -6.22 8.38
CA ARG A 47 0.12 -6.72 8.94
C ARG A 47 -1.09 -5.96 8.38
N PHE A 48 -1.07 -4.63 8.44
CA PHE A 48 -2.22 -3.83 7.99
C PHE A 48 -2.50 -4.01 6.49
N ILE A 49 -1.47 -3.92 5.64
CA ILE A 49 -1.66 -4.02 4.19
C ILE A 49 -2.06 -5.45 3.79
N CYS A 50 -1.48 -6.49 4.40
CA CYS A 50 -1.89 -7.89 4.19
C CYS A 50 -3.37 -8.11 4.54
N HIS A 51 -3.88 -7.43 5.57
CA HIS A 51 -5.27 -7.51 5.98
C HIS A 51 -6.19 -6.48 5.27
N GLY A 52 -5.78 -5.95 4.12
CA GLY A 52 -6.61 -5.11 3.25
C GLY A 52 -6.69 -3.63 3.64
N ALA A 53 -5.75 -3.13 4.46
CA ALA A 53 -5.68 -1.71 4.72
C ALA A 53 -5.33 -0.92 3.45
N HIS A 54 -6.04 0.19 3.27
CA HIS A 54 -5.65 1.25 2.37
C HIS A 54 -5.31 2.50 3.19
N THR A 55 -4.57 3.43 2.60
CA THR A 55 -4.18 4.70 3.24
C THR A 55 -5.39 5.48 3.77
N ARG A 56 -6.51 5.44 3.02
CA ARG A 56 -7.77 6.06 3.44
C ARG A 56 -8.38 5.38 4.68
N HIS A 57 -8.27 4.06 4.83
CA HIS A 57 -8.84 3.34 5.98
C HIS A 57 -8.08 3.72 7.25
N ILE A 58 -6.75 3.71 7.18
CA ILE A 58 -5.88 4.10 8.30
C ILE A 58 -6.12 5.56 8.69
N ALA A 59 -6.14 6.48 7.72
CA ALA A 59 -6.44 7.89 7.98
C ALA A 59 -7.83 8.07 8.61
N ALA A 60 -8.82 7.30 8.17
CA ALA A 60 -10.17 7.37 8.73
C ALA A 60 -10.22 6.93 10.19
N ILE A 61 -9.56 5.83 10.55
CA ILE A 61 -9.45 5.35 11.93
C ILE A 61 -8.75 6.39 12.80
N ILE A 62 -7.62 6.93 12.34
CA ILE A 62 -6.87 7.97 13.05
C ILE A 62 -7.76 9.20 13.32
N ASN A 63 -8.50 9.69 12.33
CA ASN A 63 -9.41 10.84 12.49
C ASN A 63 -10.65 10.55 13.35
N GLU A 64 -11.07 9.28 13.43
CA GLU A 64 -12.16 8.85 14.30
C GLU A 64 -11.74 8.95 15.77
N PHE A 65 -10.55 8.45 16.10
CA PHE A 65 -10.12 8.26 17.48
C PHE A 65 -9.21 9.35 18.03
N ARG A 66 -8.55 10.17 17.21
CA ARG A 66 -7.61 11.21 17.68
C ARG A 66 -8.09 12.63 17.39
N ARG A 67 -7.69 13.56 18.26
CA ARG A 67 -7.77 15.01 18.06
C ARG A 67 -6.43 15.50 17.54
N PHE A 68 -6.49 16.40 16.56
CA PHE A 68 -5.32 17.08 16.02
C PHE A 68 -5.30 18.53 16.50
N PRO A 69 -4.12 19.17 16.57
CA PRO A 69 -4.04 20.62 16.69
C PRO A 69 -4.90 21.28 15.60
N GLU A 70 -5.55 22.39 15.96
CA GLU A 70 -6.37 23.21 15.03
C GLU A 70 -7.53 22.46 14.36
N ASP A 71 -8.04 21.40 14.99
CA ASP A 71 -9.08 20.53 14.42
C ASP A 71 -8.74 20.00 13.02
N GLY A 72 -7.43 19.84 12.75
CA GLY A 72 -6.92 19.34 11.49
C GLY A 72 -7.40 17.92 11.17
N ILE A 73 -7.48 17.60 9.88
CA ILE A 73 -7.80 16.26 9.38
C ILE A 73 -6.51 15.59 8.92
N PHE A 74 -6.21 14.42 9.48
CA PHE A 74 -5.12 13.57 9.03
C PHE A 74 -5.41 13.01 7.63
N LYS A 75 -4.57 13.34 6.66
CA LYS A 75 -4.83 13.06 5.24
C LYS A 75 -4.29 11.67 4.85
N PRO A 76 -4.94 10.94 3.92
CA PRO A 76 -4.43 9.68 3.39
C PRO A 76 -3.03 9.76 2.77
N ASN A 77 -2.68 10.92 2.19
CA ASN A 77 -1.32 11.14 1.67
C ASN A 77 -0.26 11.12 2.78
N SER A 78 -0.57 11.66 3.96
CA SER A 78 0.32 11.61 5.12
C SER A 78 0.56 10.18 5.58
N THR A 79 -0.50 9.36 5.62
CA THR A 79 -0.40 7.91 5.86
C THR A 79 0.54 7.24 4.84
N MET A 80 0.33 7.51 3.55
CA MET A 80 1.14 6.94 2.47
C MET A 80 2.62 7.29 2.63
N ILE A 81 2.93 8.57 2.92
CA ILE A 81 4.30 9.05 3.11
C ILE A 81 4.95 8.34 4.29
N MET A 82 4.27 8.24 5.44
CA MET A 82 4.80 7.56 6.61
C MET A 82 5.16 6.10 6.33
N MET A 83 4.24 5.34 5.74
CA MET A 83 4.48 3.93 5.44
C MET A 83 5.60 3.78 4.39
N SER A 84 5.53 4.56 3.31
CA SER A 84 6.51 4.45 2.21
C SER A 84 7.91 4.83 2.65
N TYR A 85 8.04 5.87 3.47
CA TYR A 85 9.32 6.29 4.01
C TYR A 85 9.95 5.17 4.86
N SER A 86 9.18 4.61 5.80
CA SER A 86 9.65 3.51 6.66
C SER A 86 10.03 2.26 5.89
N MET A 87 9.18 1.81 4.95
CA MET A 87 9.47 0.62 4.12
C MET A 87 10.72 0.83 3.27
N ARG A 88 10.88 2.00 2.63
CA ARG A 88 12.07 2.28 1.81
C ARG A 88 13.35 2.30 2.65
N ARG A 89 13.29 2.87 3.84
CA ARG A 89 14.43 2.90 4.76
C ARG A 89 14.82 1.52 5.29
N ALA A 90 13.87 0.60 5.39
CA ALA A 90 14.13 -0.80 5.72
C ALA A 90 14.63 -1.64 4.53
N GLY A 91 14.99 -1.00 3.41
CA GLY A 91 15.55 -1.68 2.22
C GLY A 91 14.52 -1.99 1.13
N PHE A 92 13.23 -1.70 1.34
CA PHE A 92 12.19 -1.93 0.33
C PHE A 92 12.04 -0.71 -0.61
N PHE A 93 13.08 -0.36 -1.37
CA PHE A 93 13.18 0.90 -2.11
C PHE A 93 12.06 1.16 -3.12
N LYS A 94 11.53 0.12 -3.76
CA LYS A 94 10.43 0.21 -4.75
C LYS A 94 9.05 -0.03 -4.13
N TRP A 95 8.98 0.03 -2.80
CA TRP A 95 7.75 -0.23 -2.10
C TRP A 95 6.71 0.86 -2.34
N SER A 96 5.49 0.39 -2.56
CA SER A 96 4.25 1.15 -2.56
C SER A 96 3.16 0.25 -2.00
N VAL A 97 2.04 0.84 -1.58
CA VAL A 97 0.88 0.07 -1.11
C VAL A 97 0.43 -0.96 -2.16
N GLY A 98 0.42 -0.61 -3.44
CA GLY A 98 0.00 -1.51 -4.52
C GLY A 98 1.04 -2.57 -4.91
N SER A 99 2.31 -2.38 -4.56
CA SER A 99 3.38 -3.37 -4.79
C SER A 99 3.73 -4.18 -3.56
N HIS A 100 3.07 -3.95 -2.42
CA HIS A 100 3.41 -4.56 -1.13
C HIS A 100 3.46 -6.09 -1.21
N LEU A 101 2.47 -6.73 -1.85
CA LEU A 101 2.39 -8.19 -1.98
C LEU A 101 3.47 -8.80 -2.88
N HIS A 102 4.25 -7.99 -3.62
CA HIS A 102 5.37 -8.48 -4.42
C HIS A 102 6.68 -8.60 -3.62
N PHE A 103 6.72 -8.09 -2.39
CA PHE A 103 7.91 -8.19 -1.54
C PHE A 103 7.86 -9.48 -0.73
N PRO A 104 9.01 -10.15 -0.53
CA PRO A 104 9.06 -11.34 0.30
C PRO A 104 8.66 -11.00 1.73
N ARG A 105 7.78 -11.82 2.30
CA ARG A 105 7.37 -11.71 3.71
C ARG A 105 8.25 -12.62 4.54
N GLU A 106 8.73 -12.10 5.66
CA GLU A 106 9.48 -12.90 6.63
C GLU A 106 8.57 -13.94 7.31
N PHE A 107 7.30 -13.58 7.53
CA PHE A 107 6.33 -14.41 8.25
C PHE A 107 4.97 -14.39 7.55
N ALA A 108 4.28 -15.52 7.58
CA ALA A 108 2.86 -15.56 7.21
C ALA A 108 2.06 -14.80 8.28
N ARG A 109 1.12 -13.96 7.83
CA ARG A 109 0.19 -13.21 8.69
C ARG A 109 -1.21 -13.75 8.44
N PRO A 110 -1.69 -14.72 9.25
CA PRO A 110 -3.06 -15.17 9.14
C PRO A 110 -3.99 -14.05 9.65
N ASP A 111 -5.20 -13.98 9.09
CA ASP A 111 -6.14 -12.86 9.33
C ASP A 111 -6.55 -12.71 10.81
N ASP A 112 -6.42 -13.78 11.61
CA ASP A 112 -6.74 -13.83 13.04
C ASP A 112 -5.55 -13.52 13.98
N ASP A 113 -4.35 -13.33 13.43
CA ASP A 113 -3.16 -12.98 14.21
C ASP A 113 -3.14 -11.47 14.53
N LEU A 114 -3.54 -11.16 15.75
CA LEU A 114 -3.48 -9.81 16.32
C LEU A 114 -2.27 -9.59 17.24
N ASP A 115 -1.38 -10.58 17.37
CA ASP A 115 -0.25 -10.54 18.28
C ASP A 115 0.79 -9.52 17.80
N VAL A 116 1.28 -8.70 18.73
CA VAL A 116 2.34 -7.71 18.48
C VAL A 116 3.63 -8.02 19.24
N THR A 117 3.71 -9.14 19.96
CA THR A 117 4.84 -9.48 20.85
C THR A 117 6.20 -9.37 20.15
N ASN A 118 6.29 -9.80 18.90
CA ASN A 118 7.54 -9.85 18.14
C ASN A 118 7.70 -8.70 17.13
N PHE A 119 6.91 -7.64 17.24
CA PHE A 119 6.98 -6.52 16.30
C PHE A 119 8.23 -5.68 16.57
N ARG A 120 8.91 -5.30 15.49
CA ARG A 120 10.15 -4.53 15.55
C ARG A 120 9.84 -3.05 15.42
N THR A 121 10.53 -2.26 16.23
CA THR A 121 10.48 -0.79 16.16
C THR A 121 11.41 -0.26 15.06
N PRO A 122 11.22 0.99 14.59
CA PRO A 122 12.10 1.61 13.59
C PRO A 122 13.59 1.59 13.95
N ARG A 123 13.96 1.76 15.22
CA ARG A 123 15.36 1.64 15.66
C ARG A 123 16.01 0.29 15.35
N ILE A 124 15.21 -0.78 15.24
CA ILE A 124 15.70 -2.14 14.96
C ILE A 124 15.80 -2.36 13.44
N THR A 125 14.75 -1.98 12.71
CA THR A 125 14.61 -2.33 11.28
C THR A 125 15.26 -1.32 10.35
N HIS A 126 15.28 -0.05 10.73
CA HIS A 126 15.82 1.03 9.93
C HIS A 126 16.29 2.19 10.81
N PRO A 127 17.33 1.96 11.64
CA PRO A 127 17.89 3.02 12.48
C PRO A 127 18.27 4.25 11.65
N LYS A 128 18.20 5.42 12.28
CA LYS A 128 18.74 6.65 11.71
C LYS A 128 20.25 6.50 11.50
N VAL A 129 20.70 6.72 10.26
CA VAL A 129 22.13 6.88 9.98
C VAL A 129 22.53 8.18 10.65
N LEU A 130 23.52 8.11 11.54
CA LEU A 130 24.00 9.28 12.25
C LEU A 130 25.22 9.80 11.49
N THR A 131 25.09 10.96 10.86
CA THR A 131 26.21 11.64 10.19
C THR A 131 27.17 12.22 11.23
N THR A 132 26.63 12.66 12.37
CA THR A 132 27.42 13.13 13.52
C THR A 132 27.18 12.25 14.74
N SER A 133 28.22 11.99 15.51
CA SER A 133 28.13 11.25 16.78
C SER A 133 27.70 12.17 17.94
N THR A 134 26.80 13.13 17.69
CA THR A 134 26.27 13.95 18.78
C THR A 134 25.34 13.12 19.68
N SER A 135 25.28 13.49 20.96
CA SER A 135 24.50 12.75 21.95
C SER A 135 22.99 12.74 21.63
N GLN A 136 22.48 13.77 20.97
CA GLN A 136 21.10 13.89 20.51
C GLN A 136 20.81 12.94 19.34
N ASP A 137 21.72 12.84 18.38
CA ASP A 137 21.64 11.92 17.24
C ASP A 137 21.55 10.47 17.72
N LEU A 138 22.40 10.10 18.68
CA LEU A 138 22.36 8.79 19.32
C LEU A 138 21.04 8.52 20.04
N ALA A 139 20.41 9.55 20.63
CA ALA A 139 19.12 9.40 21.31
C ALA A 139 17.97 9.03 20.37
N SER A 140 18.07 9.39 19.08
CA SER A 140 17.02 9.11 18.08
C SER A 140 16.86 7.62 17.75
N ASN A 141 17.87 6.80 18.03
CA ASN A 141 17.86 5.35 17.85
C ASN A 141 17.73 4.57 19.16
N ARG A 142 17.59 5.26 20.30
CA ARG A 142 17.39 4.60 21.60
C ARG A 142 15.97 4.09 21.73
N GLU A 143 15.84 3.01 22.49
CA GLU A 143 14.55 2.54 22.98
C GLU A 143 13.89 3.64 23.81
N TYR A 144 12.62 3.90 23.54
CA TYR A 144 11.88 4.90 24.30
C TYR A 144 11.48 4.30 25.66
N PRO A 145 11.67 5.02 26.78
CA PRO A 145 11.30 4.50 28.10
C PRO A 145 9.80 4.20 28.17
N PRO A 146 9.39 3.25 29.03
CA PRO A 146 7.96 3.00 29.29
C PRO A 146 7.23 4.28 29.71
N VAL A 147 5.97 4.39 29.29
CA VAL A 147 5.11 5.56 29.51
C VAL A 147 3.90 5.20 30.36
N ASP A 148 3.38 6.12 31.15
CA ASP A 148 2.12 5.90 31.86
C ASP A 148 0.97 5.62 30.88
N PHE A 149 0.14 4.61 31.14
CA PHE A 149 -1.07 4.34 30.35
C PHE A 149 -1.97 5.58 30.22
N LYS A 150 -2.03 6.45 31.23
CA LYS A 150 -2.77 7.72 31.18
C LYS A 150 -2.27 8.65 30.08
N LEU A 151 -0.98 8.56 29.74
CA LEU A 151 -0.41 9.36 28.65
C LEU A 151 -0.99 8.96 27.30
N LEU A 152 -1.30 7.68 27.09
CA LEU A 152 -1.89 7.17 25.85
C LEU A 152 -3.27 7.78 25.58
N ALA A 153 -4.00 8.16 26.63
CA ALA A 153 -5.30 8.81 26.52
C ALA A 153 -5.23 10.28 26.07
N LYS A 154 -4.04 10.91 26.09
CA LYS A 154 -3.90 12.30 25.65
C LYS A 154 -4.11 12.40 24.14
N ASN A 155 -4.86 13.42 23.73
CA ASN A 155 -5.29 13.66 22.35
C ASN A 155 -6.21 12.58 21.76
N ILE A 156 -6.82 11.73 22.59
CA ILE A 156 -7.85 10.80 22.16
C ILE A 156 -9.20 11.53 22.10
N LYS A 157 -9.83 11.53 20.93
CA LYS A 157 -11.17 12.06 20.70
C LYS A 157 -12.24 11.11 21.23
N LYS A 158 -12.06 9.82 20.98
CA LYS A 158 -12.94 8.71 21.33
C LYS A 158 -12.05 7.51 21.63
N HIS A 159 -12.27 6.84 22.75
CA HIS A 159 -11.57 5.60 23.02
C HIS A 159 -12.12 4.49 22.10
N PRO A 160 -11.26 3.62 21.53
CA PRO A 160 -11.72 2.39 20.89
C PRO A 160 -12.64 1.62 21.84
N SER A 161 -13.71 1.03 21.30
CA SER A 161 -14.74 0.31 22.05
C SER A 161 -15.43 -0.73 21.17
N GLY A 162 -16.11 -1.71 21.80
CA GLY A 162 -16.79 -2.80 21.08
C GLY A 162 -15.82 -3.55 20.17
N ASN A 163 -16.20 -3.74 18.91
CA ASN A 163 -15.41 -4.47 17.91
C ASN A 163 -14.06 -3.82 17.53
N ASP A 164 -13.79 -2.60 18.00
CA ASP A 164 -12.53 -1.88 17.78
C ASP A 164 -11.62 -1.90 19.02
N ALA A 165 -11.98 -2.63 20.08
CA ALA A 165 -11.23 -2.65 21.34
C ALA A 165 -10.91 -4.08 21.80
N LEU A 166 -9.71 -4.25 22.35
CA LEU A 166 -9.27 -5.42 23.11
C LEU A 166 -8.63 -4.93 24.42
N ASP A 167 -7.45 -5.43 24.74
CA ASP A 167 -6.84 -5.28 26.06
C ASP A 167 -6.19 -3.90 26.27
N LEU A 168 -5.68 -3.23 25.23
CA LEU A 168 -5.08 -1.91 25.39
C LEU A 168 -6.10 -0.84 25.72
N ALA A 169 -7.28 -0.89 25.09
CA ALA A 169 -8.38 0.00 25.45
C ALA A 169 -8.83 -0.22 26.90
N ARG A 170 -8.92 -1.48 27.36
CA ARG A 170 -9.25 -1.82 28.76
C ARG A 170 -8.20 -1.29 29.73
N CYS A 171 -6.92 -1.51 29.46
CA CYS A 171 -5.80 -1.05 30.28
C CYS A 171 -5.77 0.49 30.39
N VAL A 172 -5.94 1.21 29.27
CA VAL A 172 -5.99 2.68 29.28
C VAL A 172 -7.19 3.20 30.08
N GLN A 173 -8.38 2.62 29.87
CA GLN A 173 -9.59 3.01 30.61
C GLN A 173 -9.43 2.76 32.11
N TYR A 174 -8.88 1.63 32.51
CA TYR A 174 -8.62 1.31 33.91
C TYR A 174 -7.66 2.33 34.53
N ALA A 175 -6.54 2.63 33.88
CA ALA A 175 -5.57 3.61 34.37
C ALA A 175 -6.16 5.03 34.52
N LEU A 176 -7.13 5.41 33.67
CA LEU A 176 -7.85 6.67 33.82
C LEU A 176 -8.81 6.68 35.01
N GLN A 177 -9.43 5.55 35.32
CA GLN A 177 -10.37 5.40 36.45
C GLN A 177 -9.66 5.28 37.80
N HIS A 178 -8.40 4.87 37.80
CA HIS A 178 -7.57 4.68 39.00
C HIS A 178 -6.37 5.63 38.95
N PRO A 179 -6.59 6.95 39.13
CA PRO A 179 -5.53 7.96 38.99
C PRO A 179 -4.39 7.80 40.00
N ASP A 180 -4.64 7.09 41.10
CA ASP A 180 -3.70 6.84 42.20
C ASP A 180 -2.69 5.73 41.84
N GLU A 181 -3.08 4.83 40.93
CA GLU A 181 -2.25 3.73 40.47
C GLU A 181 -1.38 4.17 39.28
N VAL A 182 -0.12 3.73 39.27
CA VAL A 182 0.82 4.03 38.18
C VAL A 182 1.12 2.73 37.45
N TRP A 183 0.63 2.63 36.23
CA TRP A 183 0.85 1.50 35.32
C TRP A 183 1.65 1.97 34.12
N LEU A 184 2.72 1.25 33.75
CA LEU A 184 3.59 1.64 32.65
C LEU A 184 3.41 0.75 31.41
N PHE A 185 3.24 1.37 30.25
CA PHE A 185 3.19 0.73 28.95
C PHE A 185 4.55 0.82 28.22
N PRO A 186 5.05 -0.25 27.59
CA PRO A 186 4.45 -1.58 27.45
C PRO A 186 4.72 -2.54 28.62
N THR A 187 5.62 -2.21 29.54
CA THR A 187 6.21 -3.16 30.51
C THR A 187 5.20 -3.83 31.44
N ASP A 188 4.22 -3.09 31.95
CA ASP A 188 3.19 -3.63 32.85
C ASP A 188 1.93 -4.11 32.11
N PHE A 189 1.91 -4.09 30.77
CA PHE A 189 0.71 -4.43 30.00
C PHE A 189 0.16 -5.81 30.36
N GLN A 190 1.00 -6.85 30.38
CA GLN A 190 0.57 -8.21 30.74
C GLN A 190 0.12 -8.30 32.20
N ARG A 191 0.80 -7.59 33.12
CA ARG A 191 0.45 -7.58 34.54
C ARG A 191 -0.91 -6.93 34.76
N LEU A 192 -1.18 -5.83 34.06
CA LEU A 192 -2.45 -5.12 34.12
C LEU A 192 -3.57 -5.96 33.49
N ILE A 193 -3.32 -6.67 32.39
CA ILE A 193 -4.30 -7.62 31.83
C ILE A 193 -4.68 -8.70 32.85
N ILE A 194 -3.69 -9.29 33.53
CA ILE A 194 -3.93 -10.30 34.58
C ILE A 194 -4.75 -9.68 35.72
N HIS A 195 -4.40 -8.47 36.15
CA HIS A 195 -5.15 -7.71 37.16
C HIS A 195 -6.60 -7.44 36.76
N LEU A 196 -6.87 -7.25 35.47
CA LEU A 196 -8.21 -7.05 34.89
C LEU A 196 -9.00 -8.34 34.65
N GLY A 197 -8.52 -9.49 35.16
CA GLY A 197 -9.19 -10.79 35.01
C GLY A 197 -8.77 -11.57 33.76
N GLY A 198 -7.64 -11.22 33.14
CA GLY A 198 -7.09 -11.91 31.98
C GLY A 198 -7.41 -11.24 30.64
N ALA A 199 -6.83 -11.82 29.57
CA ALA A 199 -6.94 -11.31 28.21
C ALA A 199 -8.38 -11.38 27.70
N ALA A 200 -8.80 -10.36 26.97
CA ALA A 200 -10.12 -10.33 26.35
C ALA A 200 -10.19 -11.38 25.24
N PRO A 201 -11.34 -12.09 25.08
CA PRO A 201 -11.49 -13.05 24.00
C PRO A 201 -11.45 -12.33 22.64
N VAL A 202 -10.57 -12.80 21.76
CA VAL A 202 -10.52 -12.33 20.38
C VAL A 202 -11.70 -12.91 19.61
N THR A 203 -12.40 -12.07 18.84
CA THR A 203 -13.53 -12.47 18.00
C THR A 203 -13.22 -12.05 16.56
N PRO A 204 -13.88 -12.65 15.54
CA PRO A 204 -13.68 -12.23 14.15
C PRO A 204 -13.96 -10.74 13.90
N ALA A 205 -14.79 -10.11 14.73
CA ALA A 205 -15.08 -8.69 14.61
C ALA A 205 -13.88 -7.78 14.96
N HIS A 206 -12.91 -8.30 15.72
CA HIS A 206 -11.66 -7.61 16.11
C HIS A 206 -10.58 -7.67 15.01
N PHE A 207 -10.72 -8.56 14.02
CA PHE A 207 -9.73 -8.73 12.97
C PHE A 207 -9.52 -7.45 12.16
N ASP A 208 -8.29 -7.20 11.75
CA ASP A 208 -7.92 -5.96 11.06
C ASP A 208 -8.74 -5.75 9.78
N ARG A 209 -8.98 -6.81 9.02
CA ARG A 209 -9.83 -6.78 7.81
C ARG A 209 -11.21 -6.20 8.13
N GLN A 210 -11.81 -6.62 9.24
CA GLN A 210 -13.11 -6.12 9.67
C GLN A 210 -13.01 -4.68 10.17
N ALA A 211 -11.94 -4.33 10.90
CA ALA A 211 -11.69 -2.96 11.35
C ALA A 211 -11.59 -1.97 10.16
N PHE A 212 -10.91 -2.37 9.07
CA PHE A 212 -10.83 -1.56 7.86
C PHE A 212 -12.12 -1.56 7.05
N ALA A 213 -12.80 -2.71 6.91
CA ALA A 213 -14.05 -2.84 6.17
C ALA A 213 -15.14 -1.89 6.71
N ARG A 214 -15.21 -1.72 8.04
CA ARG A 214 -16.12 -0.77 8.70
C ARG A 214 -15.95 0.68 8.21
N ARG A 215 -14.76 1.06 7.70
CA ARG A 215 -14.44 2.41 7.20
C ARG A 215 -14.45 2.53 5.68
N ASN A 216 -14.86 1.51 4.92
CA ASN A 216 -14.90 1.56 3.45
C ASN A 216 -15.77 2.69 2.89
N HIS A 217 -16.78 3.12 3.64
CA HIS A 217 -17.73 4.16 3.24
C HIS A 217 -17.19 5.60 3.42
N ILE A 218 -16.08 5.78 4.16
CA ILE A 218 -15.55 7.11 4.48
C ILE A 218 -14.83 7.68 3.26
N ARG A 219 -15.26 8.87 2.84
CA ARG A 219 -14.68 9.61 1.72
C ARG A 219 -13.93 10.82 2.24
N PHE A 220 -12.67 10.96 1.82
CA PHE A 220 -11.90 12.17 2.06
C PHE A 220 -12.22 13.22 1.00
N PRO A 221 -12.29 14.52 1.36
CA PRO A 221 -12.44 15.57 0.38
C PRO A 221 -11.24 15.50 -0.57
N VAL A 222 -11.52 15.29 -1.86
CA VAL A 222 -10.49 15.36 -2.89
C VAL A 222 -10.09 16.83 -2.97
N SER A 223 -8.82 17.13 -2.67
CA SER A 223 -8.27 18.45 -2.95
C SER A 223 -8.53 18.75 -4.41
N LYS A 224 -9.43 19.70 -4.69
CA LYS A 224 -9.64 20.15 -6.07
C LYS A 224 -8.27 20.53 -6.60
N PRO A 225 -7.82 19.97 -7.73
CA PRO A 225 -6.57 20.42 -8.33
C PRO A 225 -6.69 21.93 -8.42
N ALA A 226 -5.77 22.65 -7.77
CA ALA A 226 -5.73 24.10 -7.91
C ALA A 226 -5.78 24.35 -9.41
N LEU A 227 -6.87 24.94 -9.90
CA LEU A 227 -6.92 25.36 -11.30
C LEU A 227 -5.68 26.22 -11.42
N LYS A 228 -4.67 25.72 -12.14
CA LYS A 228 -3.57 26.55 -12.58
C LYS A 228 -4.28 27.64 -13.34
N GLN A 229 -4.41 28.81 -12.73
CA GLN A 229 -4.71 30.02 -13.46
C GLN A 229 -3.65 30.00 -14.56
N SER A 230 -4.10 29.73 -15.78
CA SER A 230 -3.27 29.94 -16.95
C SER A 230 -2.69 31.32 -16.76
N PRO A 231 -1.36 31.50 -16.88
CA PRO A 231 -0.78 32.83 -16.77
C PRO A 231 -1.61 33.71 -17.69
N GLU A 232 -2.38 34.63 -17.11
CA GLU A 232 -3.05 35.65 -17.90
C GLU A 232 -1.91 36.34 -18.63
N ASP A 233 -1.91 36.22 -19.95
CA ASP A 233 -1.02 36.96 -20.81
C ASP A 233 -1.28 38.44 -20.51
N ASN A 234 -0.45 39.00 -19.62
CA ASN A 234 -0.25 40.44 -19.51
C ASN A 234 0.49 40.90 -20.77
N SER A 235 -0.18 40.80 -21.91
CA SER A 235 0.12 41.62 -23.07
C SER A 235 -0.53 42.98 -22.85
N ASP A 236 0.10 43.78 -21.98
CA ASP A 236 -0.04 45.24 -22.01
C ASP A 236 0.51 45.71 -23.35
N THR A 237 -0.35 45.67 -24.37
CA THR A 237 -0.14 46.42 -25.61
C THR A 237 -1.03 47.65 -25.51
N GLU A 238 -0.42 48.71 -25.02
CA GLU A 238 -0.97 50.05 -24.85
C GLU A 238 -1.42 50.61 -26.23
N LEU A 239 -2.64 50.29 -26.65
CA LEU A 239 -3.29 50.99 -27.77
C LEU A 239 -4.02 52.22 -27.23
N LYS A 240 -3.31 53.34 -27.27
CA LYS A 240 -3.89 54.70 -27.22
C LYS A 240 -4.92 54.85 -28.34
N ILE A 241 -6.18 54.61 -28.04
CA ILE A 241 -7.30 55.11 -28.84
C ILE A 241 -8.00 56.19 -28.03
N LYS A 242 -7.78 57.41 -28.50
CA LYS A 242 -8.42 58.65 -28.11
C LYS A 242 -9.88 58.57 -28.54
N ILE A 243 -10.82 58.35 -27.62
CA ILE A 243 -12.25 58.57 -27.87
C ILE A 243 -12.76 59.63 -26.92
N GLU A 244 -13.37 60.61 -27.56
CA GLU A 244 -13.89 61.84 -27.01
C GLU A 244 -15.06 61.61 -26.06
N ARG A 245 -15.19 62.61 -25.19
CA ARG A 245 -16.28 62.86 -24.25
C ARG A 245 -17.65 62.69 -24.91
N PHE A 246 -18.55 62.00 -24.22
CA PHE A 246 -19.94 62.44 -24.15
C PHE A 246 -20.48 62.19 -22.75
N ASP A 247 -20.82 63.30 -22.09
CA ASP A 247 -21.53 63.34 -20.82
C ASP A 247 -22.95 62.81 -20.98
N ASN A 248 -23.40 62.01 -20.01
CA ASN A 248 -24.73 62.10 -19.37
C ASN A 248 -24.79 61.04 -18.26
N SER A 249 -24.83 61.41 -16.97
CA SER A 249 -26.01 61.94 -16.29
C SER A 249 -27.04 60.85 -15.96
N THR A 250 -27.05 60.45 -14.68
CA THR A 250 -28.25 60.44 -13.83
C THR A 250 -28.93 59.10 -13.46
N THR A 251 -29.17 59.00 -12.13
CA THR A 251 -30.21 58.29 -11.36
C THR A 251 -30.13 56.80 -11.02
N SER A 252 -29.73 56.57 -9.76
CA SER A 252 -30.44 55.86 -8.67
C SER A 252 -31.84 55.24 -8.90
N GLY A 253 -32.09 54.12 -8.21
CA GLY A 253 -33.41 53.60 -7.82
C GLY A 253 -33.49 52.08 -7.96
N THR A 254 -33.30 51.24 -6.92
CA THR A 254 -34.21 50.90 -5.80
C THR A 254 -35.52 50.21 -6.21
N MET A 255 -35.87 49.14 -5.47
CA MET A 255 -37.10 48.32 -5.44
C MET A 255 -37.08 47.10 -6.38
N SER A 256 -37.08 45.85 -5.89
CA SER A 256 -38.05 45.13 -5.04
C SER A 256 -39.27 44.59 -5.82
N ARG A 257 -39.68 43.38 -5.41
CA ARG A 257 -40.97 42.67 -5.62
C ARG A 257 -41.06 41.56 -6.69
N SER A 258 -40.90 40.34 -6.17
CA SER A 258 -41.95 39.30 -6.02
C SER A 258 -42.76 38.79 -7.24
N ALA A 259 -42.72 37.47 -7.35
CA ALA A 259 -43.84 36.54 -7.51
C ALA A 259 -44.72 36.60 -8.77
N THR A 260 -44.82 35.43 -9.45
CA THR A 260 -46.07 34.73 -9.84
C THR A 260 -45.66 33.49 -10.65
N SER A 261 -45.99 32.27 -10.20
CA SER A 261 -47.23 31.55 -10.52
C SER A 261 -47.53 31.49 -12.02
N LYS A 262 -47.32 30.33 -12.65
CA LYS A 262 -48.35 29.71 -13.50
C LYS A 262 -48.06 28.24 -13.81
N LYS A 263 -49.00 27.45 -13.30
CA LYS A 263 -49.35 26.05 -13.58
C LYS A 263 -50.15 26.01 -14.90
N ARG A 264 -49.85 25.07 -15.80
CA ARG A 264 -50.78 24.53 -16.83
C ARG A 264 -50.11 23.32 -17.52
N SER A 265 -50.68 22.13 -17.31
CA SER A 265 -51.42 21.29 -18.30
C SER A 265 -50.47 20.31 -19.02
N ALA A 266 -50.48 19.02 -18.71
CA ALA A 266 -51.49 17.98 -19.00
C ALA A 266 -51.52 17.55 -20.48
N ASP A 267 -51.28 16.24 -20.65
CA ASP A 267 -51.56 15.33 -21.76
C ASP A 267 -50.97 15.58 -23.15
N SER A 268 -50.07 14.65 -23.55
CA SER A 268 -50.23 13.95 -24.84
C SER A 268 -49.45 12.63 -24.80
N LEU A 269 -50.20 11.56 -24.98
CA LEU A 269 -49.71 10.23 -25.33
C LEU A 269 -49.13 10.23 -26.77
N ASP A 270 -48.29 9.21 -27.00
CA ASP A 270 -48.10 8.53 -28.27
C ASP A 270 -47.16 9.16 -29.32
N ASN A 271 -45.94 8.61 -29.45
CA ASN A 271 -45.43 8.02 -30.70
C ASN A 271 -43.93 7.61 -30.65
N LYS A 272 -43.71 6.35 -31.03
CA LYS A 272 -42.68 5.81 -31.94
C LYS A 272 -41.19 5.92 -31.60
N GLU A 273 -40.64 4.72 -31.43
CA GLU A 273 -39.31 4.29 -31.86
C GLU A 273 -38.85 4.97 -33.15
N THR A 274 -37.60 5.46 -33.16
CA THR A 274 -36.63 5.20 -34.24
C THR A 274 -35.24 5.66 -33.78
N GLY A 275 -34.22 4.93 -34.26
CA GLY A 275 -32.92 4.80 -33.62
C GLY A 275 -31.98 6.00 -33.67
N ASN A 276 -31.23 6.17 -32.57
CA ASN A 276 -30.13 7.11 -32.47
C ASN A 276 -28.80 6.45 -32.87
N LYS A 277 -28.48 6.54 -34.16
CA LYS A 277 -27.10 6.42 -34.67
C LYS A 277 -26.31 7.67 -34.23
N ARG A 278 -25.46 7.54 -33.20
CA ARG A 278 -24.49 8.57 -32.85
C ARG A 278 -23.35 8.58 -33.86
N ARG A 279 -23.30 9.68 -34.63
CA ARG A 279 -22.17 10.11 -35.47
C ARG A 279 -20.94 10.37 -34.61
N SER A 280 -19.88 9.59 -34.81
CA SER A 280 -18.50 10.00 -34.49
C SER A 280 -17.91 10.67 -35.73
N GLY A 281 -17.53 11.94 -35.60
CA GLY A 281 -16.83 12.68 -36.66
C GLY A 281 -15.71 13.52 -36.07
N ARG A 282 -14.58 13.55 -36.79
CA ARG A 282 -13.34 14.34 -36.60
C ARG A 282 -12.34 13.73 -35.60
N LEU A 283 -11.08 13.43 -35.94
CA LEU A 283 -10.22 13.89 -37.04
C LEU A 283 -9.32 12.76 -37.57
N VAL A 284 -9.33 12.61 -38.89
CA VAL A 284 -8.29 11.98 -39.70
C VAL A 284 -7.36 13.09 -40.19
N GLY A 285 -6.06 12.82 -40.23
CA GLY A 285 -5.15 13.53 -41.14
C GLY A 285 -3.79 13.85 -40.54
N LYS A 286 -2.82 12.94 -40.67
CA LYS A 286 -1.44 13.30 -41.01
C LYS A 286 -0.73 12.10 -41.64
N ASN A 287 -0.38 12.30 -42.91
CA ASN A 287 0.31 11.37 -43.79
C ASN A 287 1.71 11.05 -43.27
N ILE A 288 2.06 9.77 -43.36
CA ILE A 288 3.41 9.24 -43.26
C ILE A 288 3.96 9.17 -44.68
N ASN A 289 5.05 9.87 -44.97
CA ASN A 289 5.84 9.68 -46.18
C ASN A 289 7.04 8.80 -45.84
N PHE A 290 7.20 7.72 -46.58
CA PHE A 290 8.41 6.91 -46.71
C PHE A 290 9.04 7.19 -48.07
N ALA A 291 10.33 7.53 -48.09
CA ALA A 291 11.30 7.51 -49.21
C ALA A 291 12.49 8.40 -48.79
N GLU A 292 13.75 8.18 -49.11
CA GLU A 292 14.57 7.08 -49.63
C GLU A 292 16.03 7.52 -49.31
N ASP A 293 16.92 6.54 -49.13
CA ASP A 293 18.35 6.46 -49.47
C ASP A 293 19.27 7.70 -49.53
N SER A 294 20.42 7.62 -48.84
CA SER A 294 21.81 7.61 -49.39
C SER A 294 22.81 7.80 -48.21
N GLU A 295 23.78 6.93 -47.96
CA GLU A 295 25.07 6.71 -48.64
C GLU A 295 26.23 7.58 -48.09
N PHE A 296 27.24 6.88 -47.55
CA PHE A 296 28.69 7.12 -47.39
C PHE A 296 29.32 8.54 -47.39
N ASP A 297 30.15 8.81 -46.36
CA ASP A 297 31.61 9.07 -46.43
C ASP A 297 32.11 9.56 -45.05
N LEU A 298 33.02 8.86 -44.33
CA LEU A 298 34.49 8.82 -44.43
C LEU A 298 35.24 10.17 -44.24
N LEU A 299 36.15 10.11 -43.26
CA LEU A 299 37.47 10.79 -43.15
C LEU A 299 37.62 12.14 -42.40
N ASP A 300 38.40 12.01 -41.31
CA ASP A 300 39.66 12.71 -41.01
C ASP A 300 39.75 13.95 -40.09
N LYS A 301 40.74 13.82 -39.19
CA LYS A 301 41.73 14.81 -38.69
C LYS A 301 41.41 15.87 -37.64
N ASP A 302 41.98 15.61 -36.46
CA ASP A 302 43.07 16.35 -35.80
C ASP A 302 43.05 17.87 -35.58
N SER A 303 43.40 18.20 -34.33
CA SER A 303 44.20 19.34 -33.85
C SER A 303 43.61 20.76 -33.93
N PHE A 304 43.46 21.41 -32.76
CA PHE A 304 44.48 22.32 -32.21
C PHE A 304 43.96 23.04 -30.96
N ALA A 305 44.90 23.29 -30.03
CA ALA A 305 44.75 24.17 -28.89
C ALA A 305 44.60 25.65 -29.28
N SER A 306 43.88 26.44 -28.48
CA SER A 306 44.27 27.83 -28.24
C SER A 306 43.62 28.40 -26.98
N GLN A 307 44.50 28.91 -26.11
CA GLN A 307 44.21 29.75 -24.96
C GLN A 307 43.72 31.14 -25.43
N SER A 308 42.83 31.78 -24.65
CA SER A 308 42.65 33.23 -24.67
C SER A 308 42.11 33.69 -23.31
N ALA A 309 42.90 34.51 -22.63
CA ALA A 309 42.57 35.15 -21.36
C ALA A 309 41.55 36.29 -21.55
N PRO A 310 40.68 36.58 -20.57
CA PRO A 310 39.87 37.78 -20.59
C PRO A 310 40.43 38.92 -19.71
N ALA A 311 40.08 40.13 -20.15
CA ALA A 311 40.54 41.42 -19.65
C ALA A 311 39.84 41.88 -18.35
N ALA A 312 40.60 42.59 -17.53
CA ALA A 312 40.17 43.30 -16.33
C ALA A 312 39.12 44.39 -16.60
N LYS A 313 38.17 44.60 -15.67
CA LYS A 313 37.62 45.94 -15.35
C LYS A 313 36.75 46.01 -14.07
N LYS A 314 37.30 46.77 -13.11
CA LYS A 314 36.73 47.92 -12.38
C LYS A 314 35.42 47.78 -11.58
N ARG A 315 35.66 47.61 -10.28
CA ARG A 315 34.85 47.95 -9.08
C ARG A 315 34.16 49.32 -9.17
N LYS A 316 32.89 49.41 -8.73
CA LYS A 316 32.24 50.67 -8.32
C LYS A 316 31.44 50.42 -7.03
N VAL A 317 31.86 51.06 -5.96
CA VAL A 317 31.24 51.03 -4.63
C VAL A 317 30.26 52.20 -4.54
N SER A 318 29.05 51.95 -4.08
CA SER A 318 28.15 53.01 -3.62
C SER A 318 27.48 52.60 -2.30
N ARG A 319 27.49 53.57 -1.39
CA ARG A 319 27.33 53.49 0.06
C ARG A 319 25.95 54.07 0.45
N ALA A 320 25.33 53.41 1.43
CA ALA A 320 24.37 53.89 2.43
C ALA A 320 22.93 54.29 2.03
N ARG A 321 21.95 53.87 2.84
CA ARG A 321 21.34 54.74 3.88
C ARG A 321 20.58 53.95 4.96
N ARG A 322 20.85 54.33 6.22
CA ARG A 322 20.05 54.07 7.43
C ARG A 322 18.79 54.94 7.39
N SER A 323 17.67 54.43 7.90
CA SER A 323 16.61 55.26 8.49
C SER A 323 16.23 54.74 9.87
N THR A 324 15.78 55.68 10.70
CA THR A 324 15.60 55.62 12.15
C THR A 324 14.11 55.82 12.52
N ASN A 325 13.57 54.92 13.36
CA ASN A 325 12.58 55.08 14.46
C ASN A 325 11.14 55.59 14.20
N PRO A 326 10.18 55.44 15.16
CA PRO A 326 9.88 54.35 16.11
C PRO A 326 8.35 54.06 16.35
N ALA A 327 8.07 53.10 17.26
CA ALA A 327 6.89 52.94 18.16
C ALA A 327 5.71 52.05 17.73
N ALA A 328 5.60 50.85 18.33
CA ALA A 328 4.52 50.45 19.26
C ALA A 328 4.70 48.95 19.65
N ASP A 329 4.45 48.67 20.91
CA ASP A 329 4.67 47.41 21.64
C ASP A 329 4.06 46.14 21.01
N ASP A 330 4.86 45.06 20.93
CA ASP A 330 4.44 43.66 21.14
C ASP A 330 5.71 42.79 21.21
N GLU A 331 6.33 42.71 22.40
CA GLU A 331 7.39 41.74 22.69
C GLU A 331 6.78 40.49 23.33
N ASP A 332 6.65 39.39 22.57
CA ASP A 332 6.79 38.02 23.09
C ASP A 332 6.86 36.92 22.01
N PHE A 333 7.70 37.09 20.98
CA PHE A 333 8.13 35.96 20.13
C PHE A 333 9.63 36.07 19.86
N ILE A 334 10.42 35.35 20.67
CA ILE A 334 11.82 35.07 20.36
C ILE A 334 11.83 34.13 19.15
N ALA A 335 12.16 34.67 17.99
CA ALA A 335 12.51 33.92 16.80
C ALA A 335 13.86 33.22 17.02
N GLY A 336 13.81 32.05 17.66
CA GLY A 336 14.93 31.13 17.76
C GLY A 336 15.07 30.32 16.47
N GLU A 337 16.08 30.71 15.69
CA GLU A 337 16.93 29.88 14.82
C GLU A 337 16.28 28.63 14.19
N THR A 338 15.90 28.78 12.92
CA THR A 338 15.64 27.70 11.98
C THR A 338 16.88 26.81 11.79
N GLU A 339 16.76 25.52 12.09
CA GLU A 339 17.70 24.49 11.62
C GLU A 339 17.62 24.39 10.07
N PRO A 340 18.75 24.40 9.36
CA PRO A 340 18.78 24.12 7.93
C PRO A 340 18.54 22.63 7.64
N ASP A 341 17.75 22.40 6.59
CA ASP A 341 17.39 21.10 6.01
C ASP A 341 18.60 20.56 5.21
N ASP A 342 19.54 19.90 5.89
CA ASP A 342 20.71 19.27 5.29
C ASP A 342 20.41 17.82 4.90
N ASP A 343 19.93 17.61 3.67
CA ASP A 343 19.92 16.30 2.99
C ASP A 343 20.00 16.48 1.45
N ILE A 344 21.04 17.17 0.97
CA ILE A 344 21.61 16.96 -0.37
C ILE A 344 23.13 16.88 -0.20
N ALA A 345 23.69 15.72 -0.51
CA ALA A 345 25.14 15.52 -0.54
C ALA A 345 25.72 16.27 -1.74
N ASP A 346 26.37 17.41 -1.47
CA ASP A 346 27.37 17.97 -2.37
C ASP A 346 28.67 17.19 -2.15
N GLU A 347 29.09 16.43 -3.16
CA GLU A 347 30.45 15.90 -3.25
C GLU A 347 31.40 17.08 -3.50
N ASP A 348 32.27 17.38 -2.53
CA ASP A 348 33.38 18.31 -2.70
C ASP A 348 34.71 17.58 -2.49
N ASP A 349 35.41 17.37 -3.61
CA ASP A 349 36.86 17.18 -3.65
C ASP A 349 37.51 18.53 -3.35
N GLY A 350 38.08 18.66 -2.16
CA GLY A 350 38.80 19.87 -1.77
C GLY A 350 40.10 20.06 -2.54
N ASP A 351 40.22 21.23 -3.19
CA ASP A 351 41.40 22.10 -3.03
C ASP A 351 41.03 23.59 -3.28
N LEU A 352 40.90 24.32 -2.16
CA LEU A 352 41.26 25.73 -1.87
C LEU A 352 40.93 26.88 -2.88
N GLU A 353 39.93 27.72 -2.56
CA GLU A 353 40.09 29.17 -2.25
C GLU A 353 38.73 29.90 -1.93
N GLU A 354 38.82 30.95 -1.09
CA GLU A 354 37.76 31.73 -0.39
C GLU A 354 36.79 32.61 -1.24
N PRO A 355 35.66 33.13 -0.66
CA PRO A 355 34.35 33.21 -1.31
C PRO A 355 33.80 34.62 -1.62
N LEU A 356 32.80 34.72 -2.52
CA LEU A 356 31.78 35.79 -2.64
C LEU A 356 30.47 35.28 -3.32
N PRO A 357 29.30 35.96 -3.20
CA PRO A 357 27.96 35.38 -2.98
C PRO A 357 27.08 35.14 -4.24
N PRO A 358 25.91 34.45 -4.12
CA PRO A 358 25.21 33.85 -5.27
C PRO A 358 24.23 34.81 -5.98
N THR A 359 24.10 34.64 -7.30
CA THR A 359 22.97 35.15 -8.10
C THR A 359 22.29 34.02 -8.88
N GLY A 360 20.97 34.12 -9.00
CA GLY A 360 20.01 33.02 -9.21
C GLY A 360 20.10 32.22 -10.52
N SER A 361 19.69 30.95 -10.40
CA SER A 361 19.69 29.94 -11.45
C SER A 361 18.35 29.91 -12.22
N VAL A 362 18.38 30.37 -13.47
CA VAL A 362 17.36 30.05 -14.48
C VAL A 362 17.99 29.10 -15.49
N ARG A 363 18.05 27.78 -15.20
CA ARG A 363 18.52 26.79 -16.21
C ARG A 363 18.15 25.32 -15.94
N GLY A 364 16.94 25.04 -15.48
CA GLY A 364 16.48 23.66 -15.21
C GLY A 364 15.97 22.82 -16.41
N ARG A 365 15.93 23.32 -17.66
CA ARG A 365 15.25 22.59 -18.76
C ARG A 365 16.15 21.84 -19.75
N LYS A 366 17.43 22.20 -19.89
CA LYS A 366 18.32 21.54 -20.87
C LYS A 366 18.97 20.26 -20.34
N ALA A 367 19.21 20.14 -19.03
CA ALA A 367 19.80 18.95 -18.42
C ALA A 367 18.87 17.72 -18.49
N ALA A 368 17.57 17.90 -18.27
CA ALA A 368 16.58 16.82 -18.32
C ALA A 368 16.35 16.26 -19.74
N GLN A 369 16.58 17.04 -20.80
CA GLN A 369 16.48 16.56 -22.17
C GLN A 369 17.72 15.75 -22.59
N LYS A 370 18.93 16.12 -22.09
CA LYS A 370 20.17 15.39 -22.37
C LYS A 370 20.19 14.01 -21.70
N ALA A 371 19.61 13.87 -20.51
CA ALA A 371 19.48 12.57 -19.82
C ALA A 371 18.54 11.58 -20.55
N ARG A 372 17.53 12.08 -21.30
CA ARG A 372 16.59 11.22 -22.03
C ARG A 372 17.14 10.71 -23.38
N ALA A 373 18.17 11.35 -23.93
CA ALA A 373 18.82 10.89 -25.15
C ALA A 373 19.79 9.72 -24.88
N GLY A 374 20.49 9.71 -23.73
CA GLY A 374 21.46 8.66 -23.38
C GLY A 374 20.87 7.30 -23.00
N ILE A 375 19.61 7.26 -22.52
CA ILE A 375 18.97 5.99 -22.12
C ILE A 375 18.52 5.16 -23.34
N LYS A 376 18.30 5.79 -24.51
CA LYS A 376 17.88 5.08 -25.72
C LYS A 376 19.03 4.38 -26.47
N SER A 377 20.30 4.73 -26.20
CA SER A 377 21.46 4.13 -26.86
C SER A 377 22.15 3.02 -26.04
N ALA A 378 21.69 2.74 -24.82
CA ALA A 378 22.36 1.81 -23.89
C ALA A 378 21.62 0.47 -23.68
N PHE A 379 20.50 0.22 -24.35
CA PHE A 379 19.72 -1.02 -24.21
C PHE A 379 19.56 -1.77 -25.54
N VAL A 380 20.67 -2.25 -26.08
CA VAL A 380 20.69 -3.48 -26.89
C VAL A 380 21.92 -4.29 -26.47
N PRO A 381 21.79 -5.29 -25.58
CA PRO A 381 22.74 -6.37 -25.55
C PRO A 381 22.24 -7.48 -26.48
N ASP A 382 23.05 -7.72 -27.51
CA ASP A 382 23.06 -8.94 -28.29
C ASP A 382 23.24 -10.13 -27.31
N ARG A 383 22.22 -10.96 -27.16
CA ARG A 383 22.27 -12.17 -26.32
C ARG A 383 22.25 -13.38 -27.23
N ALA A 384 23.43 -13.96 -27.43
CA ALA A 384 23.57 -15.32 -27.91
C ALA A 384 22.87 -16.31 -26.94
N PRO A 385 22.30 -17.42 -27.45
CA PRO A 385 21.61 -18.39 -26.62
C PRO A 385 22.61 -19.10 -25.70
N HIS A 386 22.44 -18.93 -24.39
CA HIS A 386 23.09 -19.79 -23.41
C HIS A 386 22.36 -21.13 -23.38
N GLU A 387 23.06 -22.21 -23.75
CA GLU A 387 22.66 -23.57 -23.41
C GLU A 387 22.53 -23.68 -21.89
N LEU A 388 21.31 -23.93 -21.43
CA LEU A 388 21.03 -24.25 -20.04
C LEU A 388 21.41 -25.71 -19.80
N THR A 389 22.53 -25.94 -19.13
CA THR A 389 22.83 -27.21 -18.48
C THR A 389 21.73 -27.50 -17.46
N PRO A 390 21.09 -28.69 -17.46
CA PRO A 390 20.05 -29.01 -16.49
C PRO A 390 20.66 -29.00 -15.09
N LEU A 391 20.25 -28.04 -14.27
CA LEU A 391 20.55 -27.99 -12.85
C LEU A 391 19.84 -29.17 -12.16
N HIS A 392 20.60 -30.24 -11.92
CA HIS A 392 20.23 -31.32 -11.02
C HIS A 392 20.18 -30.78 -9.59
N TYR A 393 19.02 -30.29 -9.17
CA TYR A 393 18.77 -29.90 -7.79
C TYR A 393 18.51 -31.16 -6.95
N GLN A 394 19.50 -31.54 -6.15
CA GLN A 394 19.32 -32.46 -5.05
C GLN A 394 18.43 -31.78 -3.99
N VAL A 395 17.26 -32.35 -3.77
CA VAL A 395 16.36 -32.00 -2.67
C VAL A 395 17.12 -32.21 -1.35
N PRO A 396 17.10 -31.26 -0.39
CA PRO A 396 17.71 -31.47 0.91
C PRO A 396 17.00 -32.61 1.64
N SER A 397 17.68 -33.76 1.71
CA SER A 397 17.31 -34.89 2.55
C SER A 397 17.56 -34.54 4.02
N SER A 398 16.59 -33.93 4.68
CA SER A 398 16.59 -33.79 6.13
C SER A 398 15.19 -33.94 6.70
N HIS A 399 14.73 -35.18 6.84
CA HIS A 399 14.11 -35.70 8.06
C HIS A 399 14.18 -37.23 7.99
N SER A 400 15.14 -37.78 8.74
CA SER A 400 15.21 -39.21 9.06
C SER A 400 13.99 -39.56 9.91
N TRP A 401 12.89 -39.89 9.27
CA TRP A 401 11.81 -40.64 9.90
C TRP A 401 12.32 -42.04 10.17
N LEU A 402 12.27 -42.43 11.44
CA LEU A 402 12.57 -43.77 11.93
C LEU A 402 11.90 -44.80 11.01
N SER A 403 12.72 -45.71 10.47
CA SER A 403 12.28 -46.87 9.72
C SER A 403 11.29 -47.68 10.56
N GLY A 404 10.00 -47.43 10.34
CA GLY A 404 8.94 -48.29 10.83
C GLY A 404 9.08 -49.69 10.21
N PRO A 405 8.56 -50.73 10.89
CA PRO A 405 8.60 -52.09 10.37
C PRO A 405 7.95 -52.15 8.98
N PRO A 406 8.40 -53.06 8.09
CA PRO A 406 7.85 -53.18 6.75
C PRO A 406 6.34 -53.32 6.86
N ALA A 407 5.61 -52.40 6.23
CA ALA A 407 4.17 -52.42 6.12
C ALA A 407 3.76 -53.83 5.70
N SER A 408 3.18 -54.57 6.63
CA SER A 408 2.59 -55.87 6.35
C SER A 408 1.59 -55.67 5.23
N SER A 409 1.68 -56.50 4.21
CA SER A 409 0.76 -56.60 3.07
C SER A 409 -0.64 -57.02 3.51
N PHE A 410 -1.27 -56.24 4.38
CA PHE A 410 -2.69 -56.32 4.68
C PHE A 410 -3.42 -55.84 3.43
N GLY A 411 -4.13 -56.78 2.82
CA GLY A 411 -4.54 -56.78 1.42
C GLY A 411 -5.27 -55.52 0.93
N SER A 412 -4.83 -55.06 -0.25
CA SER A 412 -5.54 -54.13 -1.12
C SER A 412 -7.03 -54.51 -1.35
N ALA A 413 -7.40 -55.78 -1.18
CA ALA A 413 -8.79 -56.25 -1.26
C ALA A 413 -9.73 -55.67 -0.17
N TYR A 414 -9.20 -55.26 0.99
CA TYR A 414 -10.03 -54.66 2.05
C TYR A 414 -10.32 -53.17 1.79
N ALA A 415 -9.38 -52.47 1.15
CA ALA A 415 -9.60 -51.09 0.71
C ALA A 415 -10.65 -51.03 -0.40
N ASP A 416 -10.62 -51.96 -1.37
CA ASP A 416 -11.60 -51.98 -2.46
C ASP A 416 -13.04 -52.24 -1.98
N THR A 417 -13.22 -53.06 -0.94
CA THR A 417 -14.54 -53.39 -0.39
C THR A 417 -15.14 -52.31 0.49
N MET A 418 -14.33 -51.46 1.14
CA MET A 418 -14.85 -50.29 1.87
C MET A 418 -15.29 -49.14 0.97
N PHE A 419 -14.80 -49.05 -0.27
CA PHE A 419 -15.09 -47.90 -1.15
C PHE A 419 -16.12 -48.16 -2.25
N THR A 420 -16.57 -49.39 -2.44
CA THR A 420 -17.44 -49.72 -3.59
C THR A 420 -18.88 -49.23 -3.46
N GLU A 421 -19.32 -48.76 -2.29
CA GLU A 421 -20.73 -48.41 -2.05
C GLU A 421 -20.98 -47.03 -1.41
N HIS A 422 -19.95 -46.25 -1.08
CA HIS A 422 -20.17 -44.95 -0.47
C HIS A 422 -20.33 -43.84 -1.52
N ALA A 423 -21.57 -43.51 -1.85
CA ALA A 423 -21.88 -42.24 -2.48
C ALA A 423 -21.43 -41.09 -1.55
N PRO A 424 -20.66 -40.10 -2.03
CA PRO A 424 -20.15 -39.03 -1.17
C PRO A 424 -21.32 -38.22 -0.62
N ALA A 425 -21.30 -37.78 0.64
CA ALA A 425 -22.42 -37.01 1.19
C ALA A 425 -22.55 -35.68 0.42
N TYR A 426 -23.75 -35.37 -0.10
CA TYR A 426 -23.96 -34.11 -0.83
C TYR A 426 -23.75 -32.91 0.09
N LEU A 427 -22.87 -32.00 -0.32
CA LEU A 427 -22.70 -30.71 0.32
C LEU A 427 -23.11 -29.61 -0.67
N GLN A 428 -24.06 -28.77 -0.27
CA GLN A 428 -24.51 -27.67 -1.11
C GLN A 428 -23.39 -26.62 -1.27
N PRO A 429 -22.92 -26.34 -2.50
CA PRO A 429 -21.87 -25.35 -2.70
C PRO A 429 -22.41 -23.93 -2.42
N PRO A 430 -21.58 -23.01 -1.89
CA PRO A 430 -21.97 -21.62 -1.77
C PRO A 430 -22.35 -21.01 -3.12
N LEU A 431 -23.29 -20.06 -3.10
CA LEU A 431 -23.69 -19.33 -4.31
C LEU A 431 -22.51 -18.52 -4.84
N LEU A 432 -21.98 -18.93 -5.98
CA LEU A 432 -20.92 -18.20 -6.67
C LEU A 432 -21.47 -16.90 -7.26
N ASN A 433 -20.71 -15.82 -7.14
CA ASN A 433 -21.05 -14.55 -7.77
C ASN A 433 -21.13 -14.74 -9.31
N PRO A 434 -22.24 -14.40 -9.97
CA PRO A 434 -22.37 -14.54 -11.42
C PRO A 434 -21.40 -13.64 -12.20
N ASN A 435 -20.89 -12.57 -11.56
CA ASN A 435 -19.93 -11.64 -12.14
C ASN A 435 -18.47 -11.99 -11.79
N ARG A 436 -18.19 -13.16 -11.21
CA ARG A 436 -16.81 -13.57 -10.91
C ARG A 436 -16.02 -13.72 -12.21
N LEU A 437 -14.71 -13.51 -12.14
CA LEU A 437 -13.83 -13.79 -13.27
C LEU A 437 -13.74 -15.31 -13.47
N ILE A 438 -14.21 -15.80 -14.62
CA ILE A 438 -14.15 -17.20 -15.02
C ILE A 438 -13.10 -17.34 -16.12
N ILE A 439 -12.25 -18.37 -16.02
CA ILE A 439 -11.29 -18.70 -17.08
C ILE A 439 -12.08 -19.22 -18.29
N ASN A 440 -11.95 -18.53 -19.42
CA ASN A 440 -12.63 -18.81 -20.66
C ASN A 440 -11.66 -18.64 -21.84
N GLU A 441 -12.16 -18.91 -23.05
CA GLU A 441 -11.33 -18.95 -24.25
C GLU A 441 -10.64 -17.61 -24.55
N TRP A 442 -11.20 -16.50 -24.06
CA TRP A 442 -10.73 -15.15 -24.33
C TRP A 442 -9.64 -14.68 -23.37
N ASN A 443 -9.63 -15.21 -22.13
CA ASN A 443 -8.69 -14.79 -21.08
C ASN A 443 -7.70 -15.89 -20.67
N VAL A 444 -7.84 -17.12 -21.18
CA VAL A 444 -6.94 -18.25 -20.91
C VAL A 444 -5.46 -17.85 -21.08
N LYS A 445 -5.14 -17.10 -22.13
CA LYS A 445 -3.77 -16.68 -22.45
C LYS A 445 -3.16 -15.74 -21.41
N ASP A 446 -3.99 -14.94 -20.74
CA ASP A 446 -3.54 -14.02 -19.69
C ASP A 446 -3.15 -14.78 -18.43
N PHE A 447 -3.76 -15.96 -18.24
CA PHE A 447 -3.57 -16.79 -17.07
C PHE A 447 -2.74 -18.03 -17.33
N SER A 448 -2.38 -18.43 -18.55
CA SER A 448 -1.52 -19.60 -18.80
C SER A 448 -0.03 -19.31 -18.57
N GLU A 449 0.80 -20.35 -18.46
CA GLU A 449 2.23 -20.14 -18.60
C GLU A 449 2.59 -19.64 -20.00
N ARG A 450 3.60 -18.76 -20.08
CA ARG A 450 3.95 -18.03 -21.31
C ARG A 450 4.52 -18.93 -22.42
N GLN A 451 4.95 -20.13 -22.07
CA GLN A 451 5.58 -21.07 -23.00
C GLN A 451 4.57 -21.78 -23.90
N TYR A 452 3.30 -21.84 -23.52
CA TYR A 452 2.27 -22.52 -24.28
C TYR A 452 1.64 -21.57 -25.30
N THR A 453 1.54 -22.03 -26.55
CA THR A 453 0.92 -21.30 -27.66
C THR A 453 -0.38 -21.96 -28.13
N GLU A 454 -0.50 -23.28 -27.94
CA GLU A 454 -1.73 -24.02 -28.22
C GLU A 454 -2.73 -23.88 -27.08
N PHE A 455 -4.00 -23.69 -27.43
CA PHE A 455 -5.08 -23.48 -26.50
C PHE A 455 -5.23 -24.63 -25.48
N LYS A 456 -5.11 -25.87 -25.95
CA LYS A 456 -5.20 -27.07 -25.12
C LYS A 456 -4.14 -27.07 -24.01
N ASP A 457 -2.90 -26.73 -24.36
CA ASP A 457 -1.79 -26.69 -23.42
C ASP A 457 -1.90 -25.50 -22.46
N MET A 458 -2.45 -24.38 -22.93
CA MET A 458 -2.77 -23.24 -22.05
C MET A 458 -3.78 -23.63 -20.96
N TYR A 459 -4.84 -24.35 -21.32
CA TYR A 459 -5.81 -24.87 -20.34
C TYR A 459 -5.17 -25.87 -19.38
N ALA A 460 -4.41 -26.84 -19.90
CA ALA A 460 -3.72 -27.81 -19.07
C ALA A 460 -2.77 -27.13 -18.07
N SER A 461 -2.03 -26.11 -18.51
CA SER A 461 -1.16 -25.31 -17.66
C SER A 461 -1.92 -24.52 -16.59
N ILE A 462 -3.06 -23.91 -16.91
CA ILE A 462 -3.86 -23.16 -15.93
C ILE A 462 -4.43 -24.06 -14.86
N TYR A 463 -4.96 -25.20 -15.28
CA TYR A 463 -5.57 -26.16 -14.38
C TYR A 463 -4.58 -27.15 -13.81
N ASP A 464 -3.27 -26.97 -13.99
CA ASP A 464 -2.28 -27.84 -13.34
C ASP A 464 -2.29 -27.66 -11.82
N TYR A 465 -2.55 -28.75 -11.10
CA TYR A 465 -2.45 -28.86 -9.64
C TYR A 465 -1.16 -28.24 -9.09
N ALA A 466 -0.02 -28.53 -9.73
CA ALA A 466 1.29 -28.15 -9.21
C ALA A 466 1.64 -26.67 -9.45
N ARG A 467 0.86 -25.96 -10.26
CA ARG A 467 1.21 -24.63 -10.79
C ARG A 467 1.54 -23.58 -9.72
N PHE A 468 0.72 -23.51 -8.67
CA PHE A 468 0.88 -22.51 -7.61
C PHE A 468 1.48 -23.10 -6.35
N TYR A 469 1.94 -24.36 -6.39
CA TYR A 469 2.35 -25.13 -5.22
C TYR A 469 1.25 -25.15 -4.13
N GLY A 470 -0.02 -25.21 -4.55
CA GLY A 470 -1.20 -25.06 -3.70
C GLY A 470 -2.37 -24.34 -4.41
N PRO A 471 -3.35 -23.82 -3.65
CA PRO A 471 -4.45 -23.06 -4.21
C PRO A 471 -3.99 -21.70 -4.76
N SER A 472 -4.62 -21.23 -5.85
CA SER A 472 -4.31 -19.91 -6.40
C SER A 472 -4.56 -18.80 -5.36
N PRO A 473 -3.58 -17.92 -5.09
CA PRO A 473 -3.75 -16.83 -4.13
C PRO A 473 -4.52 -15.63 -4.69
N PHE A 474 -4.90 -15.66 -5.98
CA PHE A 474 -5.57 -14.55 -6.66
C PHE A 474 -6.62 -15.03 -7.66
N GLU A 475 -7.56 -14.13 -7.98
CA GLU A 475 -8.55 -14.33 -9.03
C GLU A 475 -7.88 -14.45 -10.41
N PRO A 476 -8.43 -15.29 -11.32
CA PRO A 476 -9.62 -16.11 -11.16
C PRO A 476 -9.36 -17.37 -10.33
N PHE A 477 -10.23 -17.64 -9.36
CA PHE A 477 -10.18 -18.88 -8.58
C PHE A 477 -10.62 -20.06 -9.44
N ARG A 478 -9.76 -21.07 -9.58
CA ARG A 478 -10.03 -22.22 -10.46
C ARG A 478 -11.16 -23.06 -9.88
N GLU A 479 -11.96 -23.65 -10.76
CA GLU A 479 -12.98 -24.62 -10.35
C GLU A 479 -12.28 -25.97 -10.08
N LEU A 480 -12.41 -26.49 -8.86
CA LEU A 480 -11.58 -27.60 -8.37
C LEU A 480 -11.76 -28.88 -9.20
N HIS A 481 -12.96 -29.12 -9.72
CA HIS A 481 -13.25 -30.28 -10.57
C HIS A 481 -12.53 -30.24 -11.93
N LEU A 482 -12.09 -29.04 -12.38
CA LEU A 482 -11.31 -28.87 -13.60
C LEU A 482 -9.80 -28.94 -13.37
N VAL A 483 -9.33 -28.81 -12.12
CA VAL A 483 -7.91 -28.90 -11.77
C VAL A 483 -7.41 -30.33 -12.05
N SER A 484 -6.19 -30.49 -12.58
CA SER A 484 -5.59 -31.80 -12.85
C SER A 484 -5.51 -32.65 -11.58
N ASP A 485 -5.43 -33.96 -11.74
CA ASP A 485 -5.35 -34.87 -10.59
C ASP A 485 -4.06 -34.58 -9.78
N PRO A 486 -4.17 -34.43 -8.45
CA PRO A 486 -3.00 -34.33 -7.60
C PRO A 486 -2.17 -35.61 -7.68
N TYR A 487 -0.86 -35.50 -7.42
CA TYR A 487 0.01 -36.68 -7.36
C TYR A 487 -0.53 -37.70 -6.35
N PRO A 488 -0.53 -39.02 -6.65
CA PRO A 488 -1.11 -40.02 -5.76
C PRO A 488 -0.54 -40.01 -4.34
N GLN A 489 0.76 -39.74 -4.19
CA GLN A 489 1.42 -39.64 -2.89
C GLN A 489 1.18 -38.31 -2.15
N ASP A 490 0.59 -37.32 -2.82
CA ASP A 490 0.31 -36.03 -2.22
C ASP A 490 -1.04 -36.05 -1.52
N VAL A 491 -0.99 -36.11 -0.19
CA VAL A 491 -2.14 -36.19 0.71
C VAL A 491 -2.35 -34.89 1.49
N ASN A 492 -1.78 -33.79 1.01
CA ASN A 492 -2.01 -32.50 1.65
C ASN A 492 -3.49 -32.10 1.54
N ASP A 493 -3.92 -31.16 2.38
CA ASP A 493 -5.33 -30.78 2.47
C ASP A 493 -5.91 -30.25 1.14
N PHE A 494 -5.09 -29.56 0.34
CA PHE A 494 -5.51 -29.05 -0.96
C PHE A 494 -5.69 -30.16 -2.00
N ALA A 495 -4.77 -31.12 -2.06
CA ALA A 495 -4.88 -32.30 -2.91
C ALA A 495 -6.17 -33.07 -2.60
N GLU A 496 -6.43 -33.30 -1.33
CA GLU A 496 -7.63 -34.01 -0.90
C GLU A 496 -8.92 -33.22 -1.17
N ASN A 497 -8.90 -31.89 -1.03
CA ASN A 497 -10.03 -31.03 -1.40
C ASN A 497 -10.35 -31.10 -2.89
N ILE A 498 -9.35 -31.22 -3.76
CA ILE A 498 -9.55 -31.42 -5.20
C ILE A 498 -10.20 -32.78 -5.46
N ARG A 499 -9.68 -33.86 -4.86
CA ARG A 499 -10.25 -35.21 -5.01
C ARG A 499 -11.72 -35.25 -4.57
N TRP A 500 -12.01 -34.70 -3.39
CA TRP A 500 -13.38 -34.59 -2.89
C TRP A 500 -14.28 -33.78 -3.82
N ALA A 501 -13.80 -32.64 -4.33
CA ALA A 501 -14.59 -31.80 -5.22
C ALA A 501 -14.90 -32.47 -6.56
N LYS A 502 -13.99 -33.33 -7.07
CA LYS A 502 -14.23 -34.16 -8.25
C LYS A 502 -15.30 -35.21 -8.00
N GLU A 503 -15.24 -35.92 -6.88
CA GLU A 503 -16.30 -36.88 -6.50
C GLU A 503 -17.68 -36.21 -6.40
N GLN A 504 -17.75 -35.01 -5.80
CA GLN A 504 -19.00 -34.25 -5.71
C GLN A 504 -19.51 -33.77 -7.08
N TRP A 505 -18.62 -33.38 -7.99
CA TRP A 505 -18.98 -33.03 -9.35
C TRP A 505 -19.51 -34.23 -10.13
N GLU A 506 -18.87 -35.39 -10.01
CA GLU A 506 -19.32 -36.63 -10.66
C GLU A 506 -20.67 -37.11 -10.13
N ALA A 507 -20.89 -37.04 -8.81
CA ALA A 507 -22.12 -37.50 -8.18
C ALA A 507 -23.29 -36.51 -8.33
N TYR A 508 -23.01 -35.19 -8.27
CA TYR A 508 -24.04 -34.16 -8.08
C TYR A 508 -23.94 -32.94 -9.01
N GLY A 509 -22.87 -32.81 -9.79
CA GLY A 509 -22.61 -31.63 -10.62
C GLY A 509 -22.38 -30.35 -9.80
N SER A 510 -21.93 -30.47 -8.54
CA SER A 510 -21.67 -29.29 -7.70
C SER A 510 -20.33 -28.64 -8.04
N VAL A 511 -20.31 -27.31 -8.19
CA VAL A 511 -19.09 -26.56 -8.52
C VAL A 511 -18.47 -25.96 -7.27
N TRP A 512 -17.24 -26.36 -6.98
CA TRP A 512 -16.38 -25.80 -5.94
C TRP A 512 -15.17 -25.09 -6.57
N THR A 513 -14.59 -24.12 -5.85
CA THR A 513 -13.49 -23.28 -6.38
C THR A 513 -12.37 -23.14 -5.35
N GLU A 514 -11.23 -22.60 -5.77
CA GLU A 514 -10.11 -22.26 -4.89
C GLU A 514 -10.35 -21.07 -3.95
N LEU A 515 -11.59 -20.58 -3.85
CA LEU A 515 -11.93 -19.57 -2.85
C LEU A 515 -11.59 -20.10 -1.44
N PRO A 516 -10.89 -19.33 -0.59
CA PRO A 516 -10.53 -19.77 0.75
C PRO A 516 -11.73 -20.27 1.57
N GLU A 517 -12.89 -19.63 1.43
CA GLU A 517 -14.12 -20.04 2.10
C GLU A 517 -14.63 -21.39 1.61
N HIS A 518 -14.48 -21.70 0.31
CA HIS A 518 -14.86 -22.99 -0.26
C HIS A 518 -13.94 -24.08 0.27
N LEU A 519 -12.63 -23.87 0.19
CA LEU A 519 -11.63 -24.83 0.69
C LEU A 519 -11.86 -25.14 2.18
N HIS A 520 -12.09 -24.12 3.00
CA HIS A 520 -12.36 -24.31 4.42
C HIS A 520 -13.64 -25.13 4.68
N GLN A 521 -14.72 -24.90 3.92
CA GLN A 521 -15.95 -25.68 4.04
C GLN A 521 -15.76 -27.13 3.63
N ILE A 522 -15.00 -27.38 2.57
CA ILE A 522 -14.67 -28.74 2.13
C ILE A 522 -13.86 -29.45 3.20
N THR A 523 -12.79 -28.83 3.70
CA THR A 523 -11.95 -29.39 4.77
C THR A 523 -12.78 -29.69 6.02
N ALA A 524 -13.60 -28.74 6.47
CA ALA A 524 -14.47 -28.94 7.63
C ALA A 524 -15.47 -30.09 7.43
N HIS A 525 -16.05 -30.20 6.23
CA HIS A 525 -16.97 -31.29 5.89
C HIS A 525 -16.27 -32.65 5.87
N ARG A 526 -15.11 -32.74 5.21
CA ARG A 526 -14.31 -33.97 5.15
C ARG A 526 -13.93 -34.47 6.53
N LEU A 527 -13.46 -33.57 7.40
CA LEU A 527 -13.14 -33.89 8.79
C LEU A 527 -14.39 -34.33 9.58
N HIS A 528 -15.54 -33.69 9.35
CA HIS A 528 -16.78 -34.02 10.03
C HIS A 528 -17.35 -35.40 9.62
N THR A 529 -17.30 -35.72 8.33
CA THR A 529 -17.83 -36.99 7.80
C THR A 529 -16.81 -38.14 7.85
N GLY A 530 -15.55 -37.86 8.22
CA GLY A 530 -14.46 -38.81 8.10
C GLY A 530 -14.17 -39.21 6.65
N TRP A 531 -14.43 -38.30 5.70
CA TRP A 531 -14.12 -38.57 4.29
C TRP A 531 -12.60 -38.55 4.10
N ILE A 532 -12.10 -39.52 3.35
CA ILE A 532 -10.69 -39.66 3.01
C ILE A 532 -10.57 -40.26 1.61
N SER A 533 -9.60 -39.82 0.81
CA SER A 533 -9.41 -40.33 -0.54
C SER A 533 -8.88 -41.76 -0.57
N LYS A 534 -9.05 -42.44 -1.71
CA LYS A 534 -8.46 -43.76 -1.96
C LYS A 534 -6.94 -43.71 -1.92
N GLU A 535 -6.36 -42.61 -2.42
CA GLU A 535 -4.93 -42.34 -2.43
C GLU A 535 -4.38 -42.25 -1.00
N ALA A 536 -5.00 -41.45 -0.13
CA ALA A 536 -4.56 -41.31 1.25
C ALA A 536 -4.54 -42.66 1.99
N ILE A 537 -5.55 -43.50 1.78
CA ILE A 537 -5.60 -44.86 2.33
C ILE A 537 -4.51 -45.76 1.74
N ALA A 538 -4.32 -45.73 0.43
CA ALA A 538 -3.32 -46.56 -0.23
C ALA A 538 -1.90 -46.29 0.28
N PHE A 539 -1.62 -45.04 0.69
CA PHE A 539 -0.34 -44.63 1.28
C PHE A 539 -0.31 -44.66 2.82
N GLY A 540 -1.37 -45.12 3.48
CA GLY A 540 -1.41 -45.29 4.94
C GLY A 540 -1.50 -43.99 5.72
N HIS A 541 -2.05 -42.93 5.13
CA HIS A 541 -2.40 -41.69 5.81
C HIS A 541 -3.87 -41.78 6.24
N PHE A 542 -4.15 -41.90 7.53
CA PHE A 542 -5.50 -41.90 8.11
C PHE A 542 -5.50 -41.35 9.54
#